data_AF-A0AAW9K7S0-F1
#
_entry.id   AF-A0AAW9K7S0-F1
#
_cell.length_a   1.000
_cell.length_b   1.000
_cell.length_c   1.000
_cell.angle_alpha   90.00
_cell.angle_beta   90.00
_cell.angle_gamma   90.00
#
_symmetry.space_group_name_H-M   'P 1'
#
loop_
_entity.id
_entity.type
_entity.pdbx_description
1 polymer ?
#
loop_
_entity_poly.entity_id
_entity_poly.type
_entity_poly.pdbx_seq_one_letter_code
_entity_poly.pdbx_strand_id
1 'polypeptide(L)'
;MIQSVVHIALVVKDYDEAIEFYTKKLHFTLIEDTYQPEQDKRWVVVSPPGSSGTTILLARASNPKQEEFIGNQAGGRVFLFLGTDDFWRDYNEMLSKDIEFVR
;
A
#
# COMPACT_ATOMS: atom_id res chain seq x y z
N MET A 1 8.42 -26.34 -11.32
CA MET A 1 7.29 -25.39 -11.40
C MET A 1 7.77 -24.07 -10.83
N ILE A 2 7.52 -22.94 -11.49
CA ILE A 2 7.92 -21.60 -11.01
C ILE A 2 6.64 -20.90 -10.54
N GLN A 3 6.64 -20.37 -9.31
CA GLN A 3 5.51 -19.68 -8.70
C GLN A 3 6.01 -18.46 -7.90
N SER A 4 5.18 -17.41 -7.79
CA SER A 4 5.46 -16.21 -6.99
C SER A 4 4.18 -15.60 -6.43
N VAL A 5 4.30 -14.87 -5.32
CA VAL A 5 3.23 -13.99 -4.81
C VAL A 5 3.36 -12.64 -5.50
N VAL A 6 2.37 -12.29 -6.32
CA VAL A 6 2.48 -11.10 -7.20
C VAL A 6 1.89 -9.85 -6.54
N HIS A 7 0.75 -9.99 -5.85
CA HIS A 7 0.06 -8.89 -5.18
C HIS A 7 -0.30 -9.27 -3.75
N ILE A 8 -0.16 -8.33 -2.83
CA ILE A 8 -0.72 -8.41 -1.47
C ILE A 8 -1.81 -7.34 -1.36
N ALA A 9 -3.01 -7.74 -0.97
CA ALA A 9 -4.11 -6.80 -0.76
C ALA A 9 -3.96 -6.04 0.55
N LEU A 10 -4.15 -4.72 0.48
CA LEU A 10 -4.24 -3.83 1.64
C LEU A 10 -5.62 -3.16 1.61
N VAL A 11 -6.42 -3.39 2.66
CA VAL A 11 -7.73 -2.75 2.78
C VAL A 11 -7.53 -1.26 3.10
N VAL A 12 -8.12 -0.39 2.27
CA VAL A 12 -8.05 1.06 2.39
C VAL A 12 -9.44 1.68 2.49
N LYS A 13 -9.52 2.88 3.07
CA LYS A 13 -10.76 3.64 3.19
C LYS A 13 -11.19 4.25 1.85
N ASP A 14 -10.23 4.86 1.17
CA ASP A 14 -10.43 5.56 -0.10
C ASP A 14 -9.23 5.31 -1.03
N TYR A 15 -9.48 5.31 -2.33
CA TYR A 15 -8.44 5.07 -3.33
C TYR A 15 -7.49 6.25 -3.46
N ASP A 16 -8.01 7.47 -3.57
CA ASP A 16 -7.20 8.66 -3.87
C ASP A 16 -6.35 9.04 -2.66
N GLU A 17 -6.91 8.96 -1.44
CA GLU A 17 -6.16 9.14 -0.20
C GLU A 17 -4.98 8.16 -0.10
N ALA A 18 -5.22 6.88 -0.42
CA ALA A 18 -4.19 5.86 -0.37
C ALA A 18 -3.15 6.05 -1.48
N ILE A 19 -3.57 6.33 -2.71
CA ILE A 19 -2.65 6.62 -3.83
C ILE A 19 -1.76 7.81 -3.49
N GLU A 20 -2.33 8.88 -2.95
CA GLU A 20 -1.57 10.07 -2.56
C GLU A 20 -0.54 9.73 -1.48
N PHE A 21 -0.94 9.01 -0.42
CA PHE A 21 -0.02 8.59 0.62
C PHE A 21 1.15 7.76 0.06
N TYR A 22 0.86 6.70 -0.69
CA TYR A 22 1.89 5.80 -1.22
C TYR A 22 2.79 6.48 -2.25
N THR A 23 2.22 7.28 -3.16
CA THR A 23 3.00 7.88 -4.26
C THR A 23 3.73 9.15 -3.86
N LYS A 24 3.13 10.00 -3.00
CA LYS A 24 3.71 11.30 -2.63
C LYS A 24 4.54 11.22 -1.36
N LYS A 25 4.11 10.44 -0.36
CA LYS A 25 4.86 10.31 0.88
C LYS A 25 5.94 9.25 0.79
N LEU A 26 5.58 8.04 0.36
CA LEU A 26 6.50 6.89 0.29
C LEU A 26 7.22 6.70 -1.06
N HIS A 27 6.93 7.54 -2.05
CA HIS A 27 7.51 7.48 -3.41
C HIS A 27 7.26 6.17 -4.17
N PHE A 28 6.21 5.44 -3.82
CA PHE A 28 5.86 4.25 -4.57
C PHE A 28 5.39 4.65 -5.97
N THR A 29 5.70 3.81 -6.95
CA THR A 29 5.18 3.96 -8.31
C THR A 29 3.76 3.44 -8.36
N LEU A 30 2.83 4.23 -8.89
CA LEU A 30 1.51 3.77 -9.30
C LEU A 30 1.67 2.93 -10.58
N ILE A 31 1.53 1.62 -10.45
CA ILE A 31 1.72 0.66 -11.55
C ILE A 31 0.47 0.59 -12.41
N GLU A 32 -0.69 0.55 -11.77
CA GLU A 32 -1.98 0.47 -12.45
C GLU A 32 -3.05 1.18 -11.64
N ASP A 33 -3.99 1.79 -12.34
CA ASP A 33 -5.18 2.42 -11.80
C ASP A 33 -6.30 2.32 -12.84
N THR A 34 -6.99 1.19 -12.84
CA THR A 34 -8.00 0.86 -13.87
C THR A 34 -9.37 0.73 -13.24
N TYR A 35 -10.37 1.46 -13.73
CA TYR A 35 -11.76 1.29 -13.32
C TYR A 35 -12.33 -0.05 -13.82
N GLN A 36 -13.02 -0.76 -12.93
CA GLN A 36 -13.61 -2.10 -13.12
C GLN A 36 -15.14 -1.97 -13.04
N PRO A 37 -15.85 -1.81 -14.18
CA PRO A 37 -17.27 -1.49 -14.22
C PRO A 37 -18.17 -2.53 -13.56
N GLU A 38 -17.81 -3.83 -13.65
CA GLU A 38 -18.63 -4.93 -13.13
C GLU A 38 -18.75 -4.91 -11.60
N GLN A 39 -17.82 -4.23 -10.93
CA GLN A 39 -17.75 -4.18 -9.47
C GLN A 39 -17.83 -2.77 -8.91
N ASP A 40 -17.89 -1.74 -9.77
CA ASP A 40 -17.79 -0.32 -9.39
C ASP A 40 -16.58 -0.05 -8.47
N LYS A 41 -15.41 -0.54 -8.91
CA LYS A 41 -14.15 -0.50 -8.16
C LYS A 41 -13.00 -0.08 -9.05
N ARG A 42 -11.88 0.30 -8.45
CA ARG A 42 -10.60 0.49 -9.15
C ARG A 42 -9.65 -0.64 -8.79
N TRP A 43 -8.95 -1.13 -9.81
CA TRP A 43 -7.78 -1.98 -9.66
C TRP A 43 -6.56 -1.07 -9.53
N VAL A 44 -6.11 -0.87 -8.30
CA VAL A 44 -5.05 0.09 -7.98
C VAL A 44 -3.85 -0.65 -7.40
N VAL A 45 -2.73 -0.61 -8.12
CA VAL A 45 -1.51 -1.33 -7.74
C VAL A 45 -0.35 -0.35 -7.57
N VAL A 46 0.35 -0.43 -6.45
CA VAL A 46 1.53 0.38 -6.15
C VAL A 46 2.74 -0.50 -5.82
N SER A 47 3.94 -0.02 -6.13
CA SER A 47 5.21 -0.73 -5.87
C SER A 47 6.28 0.20 -5.30
N PRO A 48 7.11 -0.24 -4.35
CA PRO A 48 8.29 0.53 -3.94
C PRO A 48 9.17 0.90 -5.16
N PRO A 49 9.85 2.06 -5.12
CA PRO A 49 10.68 2.51 -6.23
C PRO A 49 11.78 1.48 -6.52
N GLY A 50 11.93 1.10 -7.81
CA GLY A 50 12.94 0.13 -8.26
C GLY A 50 12.63 -1.34 -7.95
N SER A 51 11.51 -1.67 -7.28
CA SER A 51 11.14 -3.06 -6.99
C SER A 51 10.55 -3.77 -8.22
N SER A 52 11.02 -5.00 -8.47
CA SER A 52 10.43 -5.96 -9.41
C SER A 52 9.71 -7.12 -8.71
N GLY A 53 9.55 -7.04 -7.40
CA GLY A 53 8.95 -8.07 -6.56
C GLY A 53 7.43 -7.93 -6.40
N THR A 54 6.92 -8.43 -5.28
CA THR A 54 5.51 -8.34 -4.90
C THR A 54 5.06 -6.89 -4.79
N THR A 55 3.88 -6.57 -5.33
CA THR A 55 3.28 -5.23 -5.24
C THR A 55 2.10 -5.20 -4.26
N ILE A 56 1.63 -4.01 -3.92
CA ILE A 56 0.47 -3.80 -3.04
C ILE A 56 -0.74 -3.45 -3.90
N LEU A 57 -1.82 -4.24 -3.75
CA LEU A 57 -3.14 -3.93 -4.30
C LEU A 57 -3.93 -3.14 -3.25
N LEU A 58 -4.24 -1.88 -3.54
CA LEU A 58 -5.07 -1.04 -2.68
C LEU A 58 -6.54 -1.42 -2.89
N ALA A 59 -7.15 -2.05 -1.89
CA ALA A 59 -8.51 -2.58 -1.98
C ALA A 59 -9.45 -1.72 -1.11
N ARG A 60 -10.24 -0.85 -1.74
CA ARG A 60 -11.21 -0.02 -1.02
C ARG A 60 -12.25 -0.90 -0.32
N ALA A 61 -12.46 -0.69 0.98
CA ALA A 61 -13.53 -1.32 1.73
C ALA A 61 -14.89 -0.97 1.11
N SER A 62 -15.77 -1.96 0.96
CA SER A 62 -17.09 -1.80 0.34
C SER A 62 -18.24 -2.27 1.24
N ASN A 63 -17.95 -2.63 2.50
CA ASN A 63 -18.96 -2.98 3.50
C ASN A 63 -18.41 -2.77 4.92
N PRO A 64 -19.29 -2.67 5.94
CA PRO A 64 -18.88 -2.41 7.32
C PRO A 64 -17.87 -3.43 7.87
N LYS A 65 -17.97 -4.70 7.46
CA LYS A 65 -17.04 -5.73 7.93
C LYS A 65 -15.61 -5.49 7.44
N GLN A 66 -15.44 -4.98 6.22
CA GLN A 66 -14.13 -4.67 5.65
C GLN A 66 -13.51 -3.43 6.29
N GLU A 67 -14.31 -2.45 6.69
CA GLU A 67 -13.83 -1.23 7.37
C GLU A 67 -13.09 -1.56 8.68
N GLU A 68 -13.51 -2.61 9.40
CA GLU A 68 -12.82 -3.11 10.61
C GLU A 68 -11.37 -3.56 10.37
N PHE A 69 -10.98 -3.82 9.12
CA PHE A 69 -9.63 -4.28 8.74
C PHE A 69 -8.71 -3.17 8.23
N ILE A 70 -9.21 -1.93 8.11
CA ILE A 70 -8.37 -0.78 7.73
C ILE A 70 -7.36 -0.54 8.85
N GLY A 71 -6.07 -0.73 8.53
CA GLY A 71 -4.97 -0.66 9.49
C GLY A 71 -4.80 -1.90 10.38
N ASN A 72 -5.60 -2.95 10.18
CA ASN A 72 -5.55 -4.18 10.98
C ASN A 72 -5.49 -5.46 10.10
N GLN A 73 -4.66 -5.43 9.06
CA GLN A 73 -4.58 -6.51 8.07
C GLN A 73 -3.98 -7.81 8.63
N ALA A 74 -3.16 -7.71 9.68
CA ALA A 74 -2.49 -8.84 10.31
C ALA A 74 -2.91 -9.07 11.77
N GLY A 75 -4.09 -8.57 12.19
CA GLY A 75 -4.63 -8.83 13.52
C GLY A 75 -3.74 -8.32 14.66
N GLY A 76 -3.19 -7.11 14.52
CA GLY A 76 -2.27 -6.49 15.50
C GLY A 76 -0.81 -6.94 15.43
N ARG A 77 -0.43 -7.77 14.47
CA ARG A 77 0.99 -8.12 14.18
C ARG A 77 1.56 -7.18 13.11
N VAL A 78 2.89 -7.14 13.01
CA VAL A 78 3.57 -6.49 11.87
C VAL A 78 3.10 -7.14 10.58
N PHE A 79 2.67 -6.33 9.61
CA PHE A 79 2.14 -6.84 8.34
C PHE A 79 3.23 -7.01 7.29
N LEU A 80 3.98 -5.94 6.99
CA LEU A 80 5.00 -5.92 5.93
C LEU A 80 6.28 -5.25 6.43
N PHE A 81 7.39 -5.58 5.75
CA PHE A 81 8.69 -4.94 5.96
C PHE A 81 9.09 -4.24 4.66
N LEU A 82 9.42 -2.95 4.75
CA LEU A 82 10.00 -2.19 3.64
C LEU A 82 11.52 -2.21 3.81
N GLY A 83 12.24 -2.82 2.86
CA GLY A 83 13.69 -2.78 2.79
C GLY A 83 14.17 -1.54 2.04
N THR A 84 15.24 -0.93 2.52
CA THR A 84 15.92 0.21 1.89
C THR A 84 17.44 0.08 1.98
N ASP A 85 18.17 0.76 1.10
CA ASP A 85 19.62 0.86 1.10
C ASP A 85 20.15 1.90 2.10
N ASP A 86 19.35 2.91 2.45
CA ASP A 86 19.69 3.96 3.42
C ASP A 86 18.49 4.28 4.32
N PHE A 87 18.52 3.68 5.51
CA PHE A 87 17.47 3.85 6.51
C PHE A 87 17.32 5.31 6.96
N TRP A 88 18.41 6.02 7.20
CA TRP A 88 18.34 7.36 7.80
C TRP A 88 17.88 8.41 6.80
N ARG A 89 18.24 8.29 5.52
CA ARG A 89 17.69 9.13 4.46
C ARG A 89 16.17 9.00 4.40
N ASP A 90 15.68 7.78 4.27
CA ASP A 90 14.26 7.52 4.07
C ASP A 90 13.44 7.83 5.34
N TYR A 91 13.95 7.48 6.52
CA TYR A 91 13.32 7.82 7.79
C TYR A 91 13.13 9.34 7.97
N ASN A 92 14.20 10.12 7.77
CA ASN A 92 14.13 11.58 7.91
C ASN A 92 13.22 12.21 6.86
N GLU A 93 13.21 11.69 5.64
CA GLU A 93 12.26 12.15 4.61
C GLU A 93 10.81 11.84 5.01
N MET A 94 10.53 10.62 5.47
CA MET A 94 9.19 10.23 5.91
C MET A 94 8.69 11.12 7.06
N LEU A 95 9.57 11.43 8.03
CA LEU A 95 9.26 12.41 9.08
C LEU A 95 8.94 13.79 8.53
N SER A 96 9.72 14.28 7.55
CA SER A 96 9.49 15.60 6.94
C SER A 96 8.16 15.71 6.16
N LYS A 97 7.54 14.56 5.84
CA LYS A 97 6.23 14.46 5.18
C LYS A 97 5.11 14.06 6.13
N ASP A 98 5.33 14.24 7.44
CA ASP A 98 4.35 13.95 8.50
C ASP A 98 3.88 12.48 8.48
N ILE A 99 4.78 11.53 8.22
CA ILE A 99 4.51 10.11 8.48
C ILE A 99 4.75 9.83 9.97
N GLU A 100 3.75 9.26 10.63
CA GLU A 100 3.84 8.86 12.03
C GLU A 100 4.57 7.52 12.19
N PHE A 101 5.59 7.51 13.04
CA PHE A 101 6.26 6.30 13.51
C PHE A 101 5.83 6.02 14.95
N VAL A 102 5.24 4.85 15.20
CA VAL A 102 4.53 4.56 16.44
C VAL A 102 5.36 3.82 17.51
N ARG A 103 6.60 3.39 17.20
CA ARG A 103 7.51 2.68 18.11
C ARG A 103 8.97 2.86 17.73
#